data_AF-A0A895A933-F1
#
_entry.id   AF-A0A895A933-F1
#
_cell.length_a   1.000
_cell.length_b   1.000
_cell.length_c   1.000
_cell.angle_alpha   90.00
_cell.angle_beta   90.00
_cell.angle_gamma   90.00
#
_symmetry.space_group_name_H-M   'P 1'
#
loop_
_entity.id
_entity.type
_entity.pdbx_description
1 polymer ?
#
loop_
_entity_poly.entity_id
_entity_poly.type
_entity_poly.pdbx_seq_one_letter_code
_entity_poly.pdbx_strand_id
1 'polypeptide(L)'
;MSSTDQQQQLDEVLEYFYDEFIDPQPHTFYITAGHAIQQIEDVLNVDRREAQDVWQLFKDRYVMEQPAKNSDLLSHEGVERVDEIRDDVPVDEDVQGELVDYLYEYYLESPSRAAVERDQLLADFDASETNIDLNLYVLKTADWVDTNTQMGIGDAGYKSVELTEIGRKRLS
;
A
#
# COMPACT_ATOMS: atom_id res chain seq x y z
N MET A 1 20.21 22.89 -0.01
CA MET A 1 18.79 22.90 -0.40
C MET A 1 17.97 23.36 0.77
N SER A 2 16.88 24.08 0.53
CA SER A 2 15.92 24.41 1.59
C SER A 2 15.10 23.17 1.93
N SER A 3 14.47 23.13 3.12
CA SER A 3 13.54 22.04 3.48
C SER A 3 12.34 21.95 2.53
N THR A 4 11.96 23.07 1.92
CA THR A 4 10.86 23.15 0.94
C THR A 4 11.25 22.48 -0.37
N ASP A 5 12.46 22.74 -0.89
CA ASP A 5 12.94 22.08 -2.13
C ASP A 5 13.04 20.57 -1.93
N GLN A 6 13.46 20.13 -0.74
CA GLN A 6 13.58 18.72 -0.40
C GLN A 6 12.21 18.03 -0.31
N GLN A 7 11.19 18.68 0.28
CA GLN A 7 9.85 18.08 0.33
C GLN A 7 9.24 17.98 -1.06
N GLN A 8 9.41 19.00 -1.89
CA GLN A 8 8.89 18.97 -3.26
C GLN A 8 9.50 17.83 -4.08
N GLN A 9 10.81 17.59 -3.98
CA GLN A 9 11.45 16.44 -4.63
C GLN A 9 10.88 15.11 -4.14
N LEU A 10 10.60 14.99 -2.84
CA LEU A 10 10.03 13.76 -2.29
C LEU A 10 8.59 13.55 -2.77
N ASP A 11 7.79 14.61 -2.88
CA ASP A 11 6.42 14.54 -3.39
C ASP A 11 6.41 14.11 -4.86
N GLU A 12 7.29 14.69 -5.71
CA GLU A 12 7.42 14.29 -7.13
C GLU A 12 7.81 12.80 -7.29
N VAL A 13 8.72 12.31 -6.45
CA VAL A 13 9.10 10.88 -6.43
C VAL A 13 7.98 10.00 -5.90
N LEU A 14 7.23 10.48 -4.90
CA LEU A 14 6.12 9.75 -4.31
C LEU A 14 4.97 9.57 -5.30
N GLU A 15 4.60 10.62 -6.05
CA GLU A 15 3.60 10.52 -7.12
C GLU A 15 4.00 9.49 -8.18
N TYR A 16 5.27 9.49 -8.60
CA TYR A 16 5.78 8.49 -9.55
C TYR A 16 5.61 7.06 -9.03
N PHE A 17 6.04 6.77 -7.81
CA PHE A 17 5.92 5.41 -7.26
C PHE A 17 4.47 5.04 -6.95
N TYR A 18 3.62 6.01 -6.64
CA TYR A 18 2.19 5.77 -6.41
C TYR A 18 1.48 5.30 -7.68
N ASP A 19 1.80 5.88 -8.84
CA ASP A 19 1.20 5.46 -10.11
C ASP A 19 1.55 4.00 -10.45
N GLU A 20 2.81 3.58 -10.26
CA GLU A 20 3.22 2.18 -10.44
C GLU A 20 2.66 1.24 -9.35
N PHE A 21 2.35 1.80 -8.18
CA PHE A 21 1.78 1.07 -7.05
C PHE A 21 0.29 0.76 -7.26
N ILE A 22 -0.48 1.70 -7.80
CA ILE A 22 -1.91 1.52 -8.06
C ILE A 22 -2.18 0.66 -9.30
N ASP A 23 -1.37 0.81 -10.37
CA ASP A 23 -1.50 0.02 -11.59
C ASP A 23 -0.22 -0.81 -11.82
N PRO A 24 -0.23 -2.14 -11.56
CA PRO A 24 -1.41 -2.99 -11.64
C PRO A 24 -2.17 -3.26 -10.33
N GLN A 25 -1.53 -3.24 -9.14
CA GLN A 25 -2.24 -3.30 -7.84
C GLN A 25 -1.32 -3.16 -6.59
N PRO A 26 -1.84 -2.56 -5.49
CA PRO A 26 -1.11 -2.28 -4.26
C PRO A 26 -0.39 -3.47 -3.59
N HIS A 27 -0.95 -4.68 -3.62
CA HIS A 27 -0.47 -5.80 -2.80
C HIS A 27 0.67 -6.59 -3.44
N THR A 28 1.01 -6.35 -4.71
CA THR A 28 2.15 -6.96 -5.41
C THR A 28 3.19 -5.98 -5.91
N PHE A 29 2.96 -4.67 -5.78
CA PHE A 29 3.98 -3.70 -6.14
C PHE A 29 5.15 -3.74 -5.15
N TYR A 30 6.37 -3.64 -5.67
CA TYR A 30 7.59 -3.66 -4.86
C TYR A 30 8.59 -2.66 -5.42
N ILE A 31 9.12 -1.82 -4.56
CA ILE A 31 10.20 -0.91 -4.89
C ILE A 31 11.52 -1.68 -4.68
N THR A 32 12.38 -1.68 -5.69
CA THR A 32 13.72 -2.27 -5.58
C THR A 32 14.77 -1.16 -5.69
N ALA A 33 15.74 -1.12 -4.76
CA ALA A 33 16.67 0.01 -4.64
C ALA A 33 17.43 0.33 -5.95
N GLY A 34 17.82 -0.69 -6.72
CA GLY A 34 18.52 -0.50 -7.99
C GLY A 34 17.65 0.16 -9.06
N HIS A 35 16.35 -0.16 -9.08
CA HIS A 35 15.38 0.46 -9.98
C HIS A 35 14.99 1.86 -9.47
N ALA A 36 14.80 2.00 -8.16
CA ALA A 36 14.36 3.24 -7.54
C ALA A 36 15.34 4.41 -7.78
N ILE A 37 16.65 4.17 -7.64
CA ILE A 37 17.65 5.22 -7.89
C ILE A 37 17.57 5.72 -9.33
N GLN A 38 17.42 4.81 -10.30
CA GLN A 38 17.32 5.18 -11.71
C GLN A 38 16.04 5.99 -11.98
N GLN A 39 14.91 5.57 -11.40
CA GLN A 39 13.65 6.32 -11.55
C GLN A 39 13.74 7.73 -10.94
N ILE A 40 14.43 7.88 -9.81
CA ILE A 40 14.65 9.20 -9.20
C ILE A 40 15.55 10.09 -10.08
N GLU A 41 16.59 9.53 -10.71
CA GLU A 41 17.41 10.26 -11.70
C GLU A 41 16.53 10.80 -12.83
N ASP A 42 15.62 9.97 -13.35
CA ASP A 42 14.74 10.31 -14.47
C ASP A 42 13.64 11.31 -14.08
N VAL A 43 12.98 11.13 -12.93
CA VAL A 43 11.89 12.00 -12.44
C VAL A 43 12.41 13.40 -12.10
N LEU A 44 13.52 13.47 -11.35
CA LEU A 44 14.06 14.75 -10.86
C LEU A 44 15.09 15.38 -11.81
N ASN A 45 15.53 14.65 -12.84
CA ASN A 45 16.61 15.05 -13.74
C ASN A 45 17.90 15.45 -12.97
N VAL A 46 18.31 14.56 -12.06
CA VAL A 46 19.48 14.73 -11.18
C VAL A 46 20.54 13.67 -11.44
N ASP A 47 21.74 13.85 -10.90
CA ASP A 47 22.78 12.83 -10.98
C ASP A 47 22.57 11.69 -9.96
N ARG A 48 23.26 10.57 -10.19
CA ARG A 48 23.17 9.38 -9.35
C ARG A 48 23.41 9.63 -7.86
N ARG A 49 24.30 10.56 -7.53
CA ARG A 49 24.65 10.83 -6.14
C ARG A 49 23.49 11.55 -5.45
N GLU A 50 22.94 12.56 -6.10
CA GLU A 50 21.75 13.25 -5.58
C GLU A 50 20.54 12.30 -5.52
N ALA A 51 20.34 11.45 -6.53
CA ALA A 51 19.29 10.44 -6.51
C ALA A 51 19.45 9.43 -5.34
N GLN A 52 20.68 9.05 -4.99
CA GLN A 52 20.95 8.22 -3.82
C GLN A 52 20.61 8.92 -2.50
N ASP A 53 20.93 10.20 -2.38
CA ASP A 53 20.61 11.00 -1.19
C ASP A 53 19.08 11.16 -1.05
N VAL A 54 18.37 11.44 -2.15
CA VAL A 54 16.90 11.48 -2.19
C VAL A 54 16.29 10.12 -1.86
N TRP A 55 16.81 9.03 -2.42
CA TRP A 55 16.32 7.68 -2.14
C TRP A 55 16.42 7.34 -0.65
N GLN A 56 17.53 7.69 0.01
CA GLN A 56 17.67 7.45 1.45
C GLN A 56 16.60 8.21 2.26
N LEU A 57 16.36 9.47 1.91
CA LEU A 57 15.34 10.29 2.55
C LEU A 57 13.92 9.78 2.30
N PHE A 58 13.66 9.32 1.07
CA PHE A 58 12.40 8.72 0.68
C PHE A 58 12.13 7.44 1.46
N LYS A 59 13.15 6.56 1.55
CA LYS A 59 13.09 5.33 2.34
C LYS A 59 12.75 5.58 3.80
N ASP A 60 13.41 6.55 4.40
CA ASP A 60 13.25 6.85 5.83
C ASP A 60 11.85 7.37 6.17
N ARG A 61 11.07 7.85 5.18
CA ARG A 61 9.77 8.49 5.40
C ARG A 61 8.57 7.72 4.86
N TYR A 62 8.69 7.15 3.67
CA TYR A 62 7.54 6.66 2.90
C TYR A 62 7.64 5.19 2.54
N VAL A 63 8.63 4.50 3.10
CA VAL A 63 8.87 3.09 2.78
C VAL A 63 8.91 2.24 4.04
N MET A 64 8.29 1.07 3.97
CA MET A 64 8.47 0.00 4.94
C MET A 64 9.27 -1.15 4.31
N GLU A 65 10.30 -1.61 5.02
CA GLU A 65 11.12 -2.74 4.57
C GLU A 65 10.37 -4.07 4.78
N GLN A 66 10.40 -4.96 3.78
CA GLN A 66 10.01 -6.35 3.97
C GLN A 66 11.24 -7.24 4.23
N PRO A 67 11.45 -7.72 5.48
CA PRO A 67 12.67 -8.43 5.84
C PRO A 67 12.90 -9.73 5.06
N ALA A 68 11.84 -10.36 4.56
CA ALA A 68 11.91 -11.67 3.90
C ALA A 68 12.15 -11.60 2.39
N LYS A 69 11.96 -10.44 1.74
CA LYS A 69 11.89 -10.34 0.27
C LYS A 69 12.91 -9.37 -0.36
N ASN A 70 13.75 -8.70 0.43
CA ASN A 70 14.68 -7.66 -0.05
C ASN A 70 13.96 -6.63 -0.95
N SER A 71 12.72 -6.30 -0.58
CA SER A 71 11.85 -5.40 -1.32
C SER A 71 11.25 -4.37 -0.38
N ASP A 72 11.10 -3.17 -0.90
CA ASP A 72 10.56 -2.01 -0.21
C ASP A 72 9.09 -1.82 -0.65
N LEU A 73 8.23 -1.39 0.27
CA LEU A 73 6.82 -1.07 0.02
C LEU A 73 6.52 0.36 0.41
N LEU A 74 5.53 1.01 -0.20
CA LEU A 74 5.03 2.29 0.31
C LEU A 74 4.44 2.12 1.72
N SER A 75 4.84 2.95 2.67
CA SER A 75 4.27 2.93 4.01
C SER A 75 2.86 3.56 4.04
N HIS A 76 2.17 3.43 5.17
CA HIS A 76 0.92 4.15 5.42
C HIS A 76 1.12 5.66 5.25
N GLU A 77 2.19 6.22 5.84
CA GLU A 77 2.53 7.64 5.71
C GLU A 77 2.80 8.04 4.27
N GLY A 78 3.33 7.13 3.45
CA GLY A 78 3.47 7.33 2.01
C GLY A 78 2.13 7.52 1.33
N VAL A 79 1.17 6.62 1.60
CA VAL A 79 -0.18 6.70 1.02
C VAL A 79 -0.95 7.94 1.52
N GLU A 80 -0.89 8.27 2.81
CA GLU A 80 -1.49 9.49 3.37
C GLU A 80 -0.91 10.75 2.72
N ARG A 81 0.42 10.78 2.51
CA ARG A 81 1.03 11.93 1.85
C ARG A 81 0.56 12.09 0.40
N VAL A 82 0.30 10.99 -0.33
CA VAL A 82 -0.29 11.07 -1.68
C VAL A 82 -1.69 11.68 -1.60
N ASP A 83 -2.52 11.25 -0.64
CA ASP A 83 -3.87 11.81 -0.42
C ASP A 83 -3.84 13.32 -0.10
N GLU A 84 -2.81 13.79 0.61
CA GLU A 84 -2.64 15.23 0.87
C GLU A 84 -2.26 16.06 -0.38
N ILE A 85 -1.60 15.45 -1.37
CA ILE A 85 -1.10 16.15 -2.57
C ILE A 85 -1.98 15.93 -3.81
N ARG A 86 -2.79 14.86 -3.83
CA ARG A 86 -3.68 14.50 -4.93
C ARG A 86 -5.14 14.45 -4.47
N ASP A 87 -6.03 15.07 -5.24
CA ASP A 87 -7.47 15.10 -4.94
C ASP A 87 -8.23 13.82 -5.38
N ASP A 88 -7.54 12.80 -5.93
CA ASP A 88 -8.15 11.63 -6.57
C ASP A 88 -7.78 10.29 -5.93
N VAL A 89 -7.13 10.30 -4.76
CA VAL A 89 -6.75 9.08 -4.03
C VAL A 89 -7.99 8.48 -3.35
N PRO A 90 -8.37 7.22 -3.63
CA PRO A 90 -9.58 6.64 -3.05
C PRO A 90 -9.32 6.05 -1.65
N VAL A 91 -8.65 6.79 -0.75
CA VAL A 91 -8.49 6.40 0.65
C VAL A 91 -9.71 6.91 1.43
N ASP A 92 -10.39 6.00 2.13
CA ASP A 92 -11.66 6.31 2.78
C ASP A 92 -11.78 5.55 4.10
N GLU A 93 -11.81 6.29 5.21
CA GLU A 93 -11.93 5.71 6.56
C GLU A 93 -13.27 4.99 6.77
N ASP A 94 -14.35 5.42 6.12
CA ASP A 94 -15.65 4.76 6.22
C ASP A 94 -15.60 3.39 5.52
N VAL A 95 -15.00 3.33 4.31
CA VAL A 95 -14.76 2.05 3.61
C VAL A 95 -13.85 1.13 4.43
N GLN A 96 -12.80 1.68 5.06
CA GLN A 96 -11.93 0.90 5.94
C GLN A 96 -12.69 0.31 7.13
N GLY A 97 -13.58 1.09 7.75
CA GLY A 97 -14.46 0.63 8.83
C GLY A 97 -15.39 -0.50 8.38
N GLU A 98 -16.06 -0.31 7.24
CA GLU A 98 -16.96 -1.32 6.66
C GLU A 98 -16.22 -2.63 6.33
N LEU A 99 -15.01 -2.54 5.79
CA LEU A 99 -14.14 -3.70 5.52
C LEU A 99 -13.79 -4.46 6.81
N VAL A 100 -13.40 -3.73 7.86
CA VAL A 100 -13.06 -4.35 9.16
C VAL A 100 -14.26 -5.03 9.79
N ASP A 101 -15.42 -4.36 9.80
CA ASP A 101 -16.66 -4.91 10.35
C ASP A 101 -17.10 -6.17 9.60
N TYR A 102 -17.08 -6.12 8.26
CA TYR A 102 -17.40 -7.27 7.41
C TYR A 102 -16.48 -8.48 7.70
N LEU A 103 -15.16 -8.26 7.77
CA LEU A 103 -14.21 -9.33 8.08
C LEU A 103 -14.40 -9.88 9.50
N TYR A 104 -14.82 -9.04 10.45
CA TYR A 104 -15.10 -9.45 11.81
C TYR A 104 -16.37 -10.31 11.90
N GLU A 105 -17.45 -9.90 11.24
CA GLU A 105 -18.68 -10.70 11.14
C GLU A 105 -18.39 -12.05 10.50
N TYR A 106 -17.66 -12.08 9.38
CA TYR A 106 -17.25 -13.31 8.71
C TYR A 106 -16.41 -14.23 9.62
N TYR A 107 -15.49 -13.64 10.39
CA TYR A 107 -14.71 -14.37 11.40
C TYR A 107 -15.61 -15.00 12.48
N LEU A 108 -16.62 -14.29 12.98
CA LEU A 108 -17.53 -14.80 14.01
C LEU A 108 -18.36 -15.98 13.51
N GLU A 109 -18.78 -15.95 12.25
CA GLU A 109 -19.53 -17.04 11.62
C GLU A 109 -18.65 -18.27 11.35
N SER A 110 -17.41 -18.06 10.92
CA SER A 110 -16.49 -19.13 10.53
C SER A 110 -15.05 -18.94 11.06
N PRO A 111 -14.80 -19.07 12.37
CA PRO A 111 -13.48 -18.77 12.95
C PRO A 111 -12.33 -19.64 12.41
N SER A 112 -12.66 -20.86 11.96
CA SER A 112 -11.68 -21.81 11.37
C SER A 112 -11.37 -21.57 9.90
N ARG A 113 -12.10 -20.65 9.24
CA ARG A 113 -12.00 -20.30 7.82
C ARG A 113 -12.26 -18.79 7.66
N ALA A 114 -11.51 -17.97 8.39
CA ALA A 114 -11.75 -16.54 8.51
C ALA A 114 -11.28 -15.72 7.30
N ALA A 115 -10.53 -16.33 6.38
CA ALA A 115 -10.09 -15.68 5.16
C ALA A 115 -11.23 -15.55 4.16
N VAL A 116 -11.44 -14.32 3.68
CA VAL A 116 -12.38 -13.96 2.61
C VAL A 116 -11.60 -13.86 1.31
N GLU A 117 -12.10 -14.51 0.25
CA GLU A 117 -11.50 -14.42 -1.09
C GLU A 117 -11.79 -13.04 -1.72
N ARG A 118 -10.85 -12.52 -2.51
CA ARG A 118 -10.95 -11.19 -3.13
C ARG A 118 -12.22 -11.04 -3.97
N ASP A 119 -12.54 -12.03 -4.81
CA ASP A 119 -13.73 -11.99 -5.68
C ASP A 119 -15.03 -11.88 -4.89
N GLN A 120 -15.10 -12.49 -3.70
CA GLN A 120 -16.26 -12.37 -2.82
C GLN A 120 -16.34 -10.94 -2.28
N LEU A 121 -15.23 -10.40 -1.81
CA LEU A 121 -15.18 -9.06 -1.26
C LEU A 121 -15.53 -7.99 -2.31
N LEU A 122 -15.04 -8.12 -3.55
CA LEU A 122 -15.39 -7.25 -4.68
C LEU A 122 -16.86 -7.35 -5.10
N ALA A 123 -17.51 -8.49 -4.86
CA ALA A 123 -18.93 -8.68 -5.16
C ALA A 123 -19.84 -8.12 -4.05
N ASP A 124 -19.36 -8.10 -2.80
CA ASP A 124 -20.15 -7.72 -1.63
C ASP A 124 -20.10 -6.22 -1.33
N PHE A 125 -19.10 -5.48 -1.83
CA PHE A 125 -18.92 -4.05 -1.62
C PHE A 125 -19.33 -3.22 -2.85
N ASP A 126 -20.10 -2.14 -2.64
CA ASP A 126 -20.45 -1.17 -3.69
C ASP A 126 -19.35 -0.11 -3.85
N ALA A 127 -18.13 -0.58 -4.13
CA ALA A 127 -16.94 0.27 -4.31
C ALA A 127 -16.09 -0.25 -5.47
N SER A 128 -15.29 0.64 -6.08
CA SER A 128 -14.37 0.23 -7.15
C SER A 128 -13.27 -0.70 -6.61
N GLU A 129 -12.77 -1.60 -7.45
CA GLU A 129 -11.66 -2.50 -7.14
C GLU A 129 -10.44 -1.77 -6.55
N THR A 130 -10.02 -0.66 -7.15
CA THR A 130 -8.90 0.16 -6.65
C THR A 130 -9.16 0.72 -5.25
N ASN A 131 -10.39 1.18 -4.98
CA ASN A 131 -10.77 1.72 -3.67
C ASN A 131 -10.66 0.62 -2.60
N ILE A 132 -11.23 -0.56 -2.88
CA ILE A 132 -11.15 -1.72 -1.98
C ILE A 132 -9.70 -2.14 -1.74
N ASP A 133 -8.92 -2.34 -2.81
CA ASP A 133 -7.56 -2.84 -2.73
C ASP A 133 -6.64 -1.85 -1.97
N LEU A 134 -6.78 -0.55 -2.21
CA LEU A 134 -6.01 0.49 -1.56
C LEU A 134 -6.35 0.60 -0.07
N ASN A 135 -7.64 0.59 0.29
CA ASN A 135 -8.05 0.65 1.70
C ASN A 135 -7.63 -0.61 2.46
N LEU A 136 -7.69 -1.80 1.84
CA LEU A 136 -7.12 -3.01 2.42
C LEU A 136 -5.61 -2.96 2.56
N TYR A 137 -4.91 -2.30 1.64
CA TYR A 137 -3.47 -2.08 1.75
C TYR A 137 -3.15 -1.20 2.95
N VAL A 138 -3.87 -0.08 3.13
CA VAL A 138 -3.74 0.79 4.29
C VAL A 138 -3.97 0.02 5.59
N LEU A 139 -5.08 -0.74 5.68
CA LEU A 139 -5.38 -1.58 6.85
C LEU A 139 -4.29 -2.62 7.14
N LYS A 140 -3.69 -3.19 6.09
CA LYS A 140 -2.57 -4.13 6.22
C LYS A 140 -1.33 -3.45 6.80
N THR A 141 -0.97 -2.27 6.31
CA THR A 141 0.18 -1.51 6.85
C THR A 141 -0.03 -1.09 8.30
N ALA A 142 -1.28 -0.92 8.74
CA ALA A 142 -1.68 -0.66 10.12
C ALA A 142 -1.91 -1.92 10.99
N ASP A 143 -1.57 -3.11 10.46
CA ASP A 143 -1.67 -4.42 11.12
C ASP A 143 -3.09 -4.82 11.54
N TRP A 144 -4.12 -4.29 10.86
CA TRP A 144 -5.51 -4.71 11.04
C TRP A 144 -5.83 -6.01 10.30
N VAL A 145 -5.31 -6.15 9.08
CA VAL A 145 -5.54 -7.29 8.19
C VAL A 145 -4.24 -7.88 7.67
N ASP A 146 -4.27 -9.15 7.29
CA ASP A 146 -3.22 -9.79 6.49
C ASP A 146 -3.81 -10.24 5.15
N THR A 147 -2.97 -10.26 4.11
CA THR A 147 -3.35 -10.61 2.74
C THR A 147 -2.48 -11.73 2.22
N ASN A 148 -3.13 -12.79 1.72
CA ASN A 148 -2.45 -13.87 1.04
C ASN A 148 -2.26 -13.50 -0.43
N THR A 149 -1.03 -13.28 -0.85
CA THR A 149 -0.70 -12.92 -2.24
C THR A 149 -0.25 -14.15 -3.01
N GLN A 150 -0.84 -14.38 -4.18
CA GLN A 150 -0.39 -15.46 -5.07
C GLN A 150 0.44 -14.86 -6.21
N MET A 151 1.76 -15.11 -6.20
CA MET A 151 2.61 -14.69 -7.32
C MET A 151 2.47 -15.67 -8.48
N GLY A 152 1.73 -15.29 -9.52
CA GLY A 152 1.48 -16.08 -10.73
C GLY A 152 1.36 -15.21 -11.98
N ILE A 153 1.53 -15.82 -13.16
CA ILE A 153 1.37 -15.13 -14.45
C ILE A 153 -0.14 -14.93 -14.69
N GLY A 154 -0.63 -13.70 -14.55
CA GLY A 154 -1.96 -13.29 -15.01
C GLY A 154 -2.90 -12.70 -13.96
N ASP A 155 -2.70 -13.00 -12.67
CA ASP A 155 -3.48 -12.43 -11.56
C ASP A 155 -2.57 -11.57 -10.70
N ALA A 156 -2.53 -10.26 -11.01
CA ALA A 156 -2.01 -9.29 -10.07
C ALA A 156 -3.06 -9.13 -8.97
N GLY A 157 -2.79 -9.60 -7.76
CA GLY A 157 -3.72 -9.44 -6.65
C GLY A 157 -3.21 -9.97 -5.31
N TYR A 158 -3.95 -9.65 -4.25
CA TYR A 158 -4.12 -10.61 -3.16
C TYR A 158 -5.23 -11.59 -3.54
N LYS A 159 -5.13 -12.83 -3.04
CA LYS A 159 -6.13 -13.86 -3.21
C LYS A 159 -7.19 -13.79 -2.13
N SER A 160 -6.76 -13.63 -0.90
CA SER A 160 -7.65 -13.59 0.26
C SER A 160 -7.13 -12.63 1.32
N VAL A 161 -8.03 -12.16 2.16
CA VAL A 161 -7.75 -11.26 3.28
C VAL A 161 -8.40 -11.78 4.55
N GLU A 162 -7.75 -11.59 5.69
CA GLU A 162 -8.32 -11.88 7.02
C GLU A 162 -7.85 -10.87 8.06
N LEU A 163 -8.59 -10.70 9.15
CA LEU A 163 -8.12 -9.93 10.30
C LEU A 163 -6.86 -10.58 10.90
N THR A 164 -5.90 -9.76 11.31
CA THR A 164 -4.77 -10.23 12.11
C THR A 164 -5.24 -10.61 13.53
N GLU A 165 -4.38 -11.26 14.32
CA GLU A 165 -4.66 -11.46 15.74
C GLU A 165 -4.80 -10.13 16.48
N ILE A 166 -4.03 -9.11 16.08
CA ILE A 166 -4.07 -7.78 16.69
C ILE A 166 -5.37 -7.06 16.32
N GLY A 167 -5.77 -7.08 15.04
CA GLY A 167 -7.05 -6.54 14.58
C GLY A 167 -8.24 -7.13 15.33
N ARG A 168 -8.29 -8.46 15.47
CA ARG A 168 -9.35 -9.15 16.24
C ARG A 168 -9.43 -8.71 17.70
N LYS A 169 -8.28 -8.53 18.36
CA LYS A 169 -8.23 -8.10 19.78
C LYS A 169 -8.70 -6.66 19.99
N ARG A 170 -8.60 -5.80 18.98
CA ARG A 170 -9.07 -4.40 19.07
C ARG A 170 -10.60 -4.31 19.02
N LEU A 171 -11.25 -5.32 18.45
CA LEU A 171 -12.71 -5.39 18.28
C LEU A 171 -13.44 -6.15 19.41
N SER A 172 -12.69 -6.88 20.25
CA SER A 172 -13.21 -7.67 21.39
C SER A 172 -13.24 -6.90 22.69
#